data_AF-A0AA38UCV1-F1
#
_entry.id   AF-A0AA38UCV1-F1
#
_cell.length_a   1.000
_cell.length_b   1.000
_cell.length_c   1.000
_cell.angle_alpha   90.00
_cell.angle_beta   90.00
_cell.angle_gamma   90.00
#
_symmetry.space_group_name_H-M   'P 1'
#
loop_
_entity.id
_entity.type
_entity.pdbx_description
1 polymer ?
#
loop_
_entity_poly.entity_id
_entity_poly.type
_entity_poly.pdbx_seq_one_letter_code
_entity_poly.pdbx_strand_id
1 'polypeptide(L)'
;IYSKKFQRRQQIAARMISVCEASGDDEGLHFWIYILQALDHLTYLGMSDEETGFDEDSGEPLKYVYILPSRHTGFQPLFQYVDNIPDVHPSFFPQTGLRRWKRVHTHISGTRQAPNATPPFIDIAEPSK
;
A
#
# COMPACT_ATOMS: atom_id res chain seq x y z
N ILE A 1 12.70 2.44 9.89
CA ILE A 1 12.19 1.05 9.81
C ILE A 1 11.34 0.94 8.56
N TYR A 2 11.80 0.22 7.53
CA TYR A 2 11.04 0.07 6.29
C TYR A 2 9.76 -0.75 6.55
N SER A 3 8.61 -0.26 6.08
CA SER A 3 7.35 -0.99 6.21
C SER A 3 7.41 -2.30 5.43
N LYS A 4 7.14 -3.44 6.08
CA LYS A 4 7.10 -4.77 5.43
C LYS A 4 6.13 -4.80 4.24
N LYS A 5 5.06 -3.99 4.29
CA LYS A 5 4.08 -3.85 3.20
C LYS A 5 4.72 -3.23 1.95
N PHE A 6 5.51 -2.18 2.12
CA PHE A 6 6.22 -1.51 1.03
C PHE A 6 7.17 -2.47 0.32
N GLN A 7 8.03 -3.15 1.08
CA GLN A 7 8.98 -4.13 0.55
C GLN A 7 8.26 -5.26 -0.19
N ARG A 8 7.14 -5.76 0.36
CA ARG A 8 6.37 -6.83 -0.30
C ARG A 8 5.81 -6.38 -1.65
N ARG A 9 5.29 -5.16 -1.76
CA ARG A 9 4.76 -4.63 -3.02
C ARG A 9 5.85 -4.40 -4.06
N GLN A 10 7.02 -3.91 -3.65
CA GLN A 10 8.18 -3.80 -4.55
C GLN A 10 8.61 -5.18 -5.06
N GLN A 11 8.67 -6.20 -4.19
CA GLN A 11 9.00 -7.57 -4.60
C GLN A 11 7.99 -8.15 -5.60
N ILE A 12 6.69 -7.89 -5.40
CA ILE A 12 5.64 -8.33 -6.34
C ILE A 12 5.83 -7.65 -7.69
N ALA A 13 5.97 -6.33 -7.71
CA ALA A 13 6.16 -5.57 -8.94
C ALA A 13 7.42 -6.03 -9.69
N ALA A 14 8.57 -6.13 -9.01
CA ALA A 14 9.81 -6.60 -9.60
C ALA A 14 9.69 -8.03 -10.17
N ARG A 15 9.01 -8.93 -9.47
CA ARG A 15 8.78 -10.30 -9.95
C ARG A 15 7.93 -10.31 -11.23
N MET A 16 6.88 -9.48 -11.27
CA MET A 16 6.00 -9.40 -12.44
C MET A 16 6.68 -8.75 -13.65
N ILE A 17 7.57 -7.77 -13.44
CA ILE A 17 8.44 -7.23 -14.49
C ILE A 17 9.21 -8.38 -15.15
N SER A 18 9.92 -9.20 -14.37
CA SER A 18 10.67 -10.34 -14.93
C SER A 18 9.79 -11.39 -15.62
N VAL A 19 8.55 -11.58 -15.16
CA VAL A 19 7.60 -12.47 -15.83
C VAL A 19 7.19 -11.92 -17.18
N CYS A 20 6.82 -10.64 -17.26
CA CYS A 20 6.43 -9.98 -18.50
C CYS A 20 7.59 -9.89 -19.50
N GLU A 21 8.82 -9.61 -19.04
CA GLU A 21 10.04 -9.66 -19.87
C GLU A 21 10.25 -11.06 -20.48
N ALA A 22 10.09 -12.11 -19.67
CA ALA A 22 10.27 -13.49 -20.13
C ALA A 22 9.17 -13.94 -21.11
N SER A 23 7.97 -13.37 -21.02
CA SER A 23 6.84 -13.70 -21.90
C SER A 23 6.70 -12.78 -23.12
N GLY A 24 7.50 -11.71 -23.22
CA GLY A 24 7.35 -10.69 -24.26
C GLY A 24 6.04 -9.88 -24.16
N ASP A 25 5.54 -9.70 -22.93
CA ASP A 25 4.32 -8.91 -22.66
C ASP A 25 4.69 -7.46 -22.36
N ASP A 26 4.81 -6.65 -23.41
CA ASP A 26 5.25 -5.25 -23.31
C ASP A 26 4.25 -4.36 -22.55
N GLU A 27 2.95 -4.63 -22.66
CA GLU A 27 1.92 -3.86 -21.94
C GLU A 27 2.00 -4.14 -20.44
N GLY A 28 2.06 -5.41 -20.05
CA GLY A 28 2.27 -5.82 -18.67
C GLY A 28 3.58 -5.26 -18.11
N LEU A 29 4.65 -5.30 -18.90
CA LEU A 29 5.95 -4.75 -18.52
C LEU A 29 5.87 -3.26 -18.16
N HIS A 30 5.29 -2.44 -19.03
CA HIS A 30 5.12 -1.00 -18.77
C HIS A 30 4.25 -0.74 -17.54
N PHE A 31 3.18 -1.51 -17.38
CA PHE A 31 2.30 -1.39 -16.22
C PHE A 31 3.03 -1.69 -14.89
N TRP A 32 3.82 -2.77 -14.84
CA TRP A 32 4.55 -3.13 -13.62
C TRP A 32 5.72 -2.20 -13.32
N ILE A 33 6.38 -1.64 -14.35
CA ILE A 33 7.36 -0.56 -14.18
C ILE A 33 6.70 0.68 -13.57
N TYR A 34 5.54 1.09 -14.09
CA TYR A 34 4.79 2.22 -13.55
C TYR A 34 4.43 2.01 -12.07
N ILE A 35 3.98 0.81 -11.70
CA ILE A 35 3.70 0.46 -10.30
C ILE A 35 4.95 0.59 -9.43
N LEU A 36 6.09 0.07 -9.90
CA LEU A 36 7.35 0.14 -9.15
C LEU A 36 7.78 1.60 -8.94
N GLN A 37 7.71 2.43 -9.98
CA GLN A 37 8.00 3.86 -9.89
C GLN A 37 7.05 4.59 -8.92
N ALA A 38 5.76 4.27 -8.96
CA ALA A 38 4.76 4.83 -8.05
C ALA A 38 5.03 4.45 -6.60
N LEU A 39 5.44 3.19 -6.34
CA LEU A 39 5.85 2.74 -5.02
C LEU A 39 7.08 3.53 -4.53
N ASP A 40 8.08 3.72 -5.38
CA ASP A 40 9.30 4.45 -5.02
C ASP A 40 9.03 5.94 -4.72
N HIS A 41 8.11 6.57 -5.43
CA HIS A 41 7.70 7.96 -5.16
C HIS A 41 6.93 8.08 -3.84
N LEU A 42 6.01 7.15 -3.55
CA LEU A 42 5.20 7.18 -2.34
C LEU A 42 5.98 6.70 -1.10
N THR A 43 7.02 5.90 -1.30
CA THR A 43 7.86 5.27 -0.28
C THR A 43 7.04 4.48 0.75
N TYR A 44 7.65 4.13 1.88
CA TYR A 44 6.94 3.51 3.00
C TYR A 44 5.86 4.44 3.61
N LEU A 45 5.98 5.76 3.43
CA LEU A 45 5.05 6.75 3.99
C LEU A 45 3.68 6.71 3.29
N GLY A 46 3.63 6.41 2.00
CA GLY A 46 2.38 6.24 1.25
C GLY A 46 1.67 4.90 1.45
N MET A 47 2.19 4.03 2.33
CA MET A 47 1.55 2.77 2.71
C MET A 47 0.45 3.01 3.73
N SER A 48 -0.75 2.44 3.52
CA SER A 48 -1.87 2.58 4.46
C SER A 48 -1.55 2.05 5.85
N ASP A 49 -2.06 2.74 6.85
CA ASP A 49 -2.12 2.25 8.22
C ASP A 49 -3.13 1.09 8.30
N GLU A 50 -2.80 0.12 9.15
CA GLU A 50 -3.63 -1.06 9.40
C GLU A 50 -3.86 -1.19 10.90
N GLU A 51 -5.09 -1.46 11.30
CA GLU A 51 -5.44 -1.88 12.65
C GLU A 51 -6.00 -3.31 12.62
N THR A 52 -5.63 -4.11 13.61
CA THR A 52 -6.15 -5.48 13.76
C THR A 52 -7.50 -5.42 14.46
N GLY A 53 -8.50 -6.07 13.89
CA GLY A 53 -9.81 -6.22 14.50
C GLY A 53 -10.38 -7.62 14.28
N PHE A 54 -11.65 -7.79 14.59
CA PHE A 54 -12.40 -9.01 14.35
C PHE A 54 -13.61 -8.71 13.48
N ASP A 55 -13.96 -9.65 12.60
CA ASP A 55 -15.20 -9.65 11.85
C ASP A 55 -16.35 -9.86 12.86
N GLU A 56 -17.32 -8.95 12.92
CA GLU A 56 -18.42 -9.02 13.90
C GLU A 56 -19.34 -10.22 13.65
N ASP A 57 -19.44 -10.67 12.39
CA ASP A 57 -20.31 -11.78 12.00
C ASP A 57 -19.64 -13.14 12.19
N SER A 58 -18.35 -13.25 11.82
CA SER A 58 -17.62 -14.53 11.86
C SER A 58 -16.69 -14.71 13.05
N GLY A 59 -16.38 -13.63 13.78
CA GLY A 59 -15.38 -13.62 14.84
C GLY A 59 -13.94 -13.83 14.35
N GLU A 60 -13.71 -13.87 13.04
CA GLU A 60 -12.38 -14.10 12.47
C GLU A 60 -11.51 -12.83 12.55
N PRO A 61 -10.19 -12.96 12.77
CA PRO A 61 -9.28 -11.82 12.76
C PRO A 61 -9.20 -11.20 11.37
N LEU A 62 -9.33 -9.88 11.31
CA LEU A 62 -9.24 -9.08 10.10
C LEU A 62 -8.34 -7.86 10.31
N LYS A 63 -8.00 -7.20 9.20
CA LYS A 63 -7.26 -5.93 9.20
C LYS A 63 -8.11 -4.82 8.61
N TYR A 64 -8.34 -3.78 9.40
CA TYR A 64 -8.92 -2.53 8.92
C TYR A 64 -7.84 -1.71 8.23
N VAL A 65 -8.10 -1.30 7.00
CA VAL A 65 -7.17 -0.51 6.19
C VAL A 65 -7.69 0.91 6.07
N TYR A 66 -6.98 1.86 6.67
CA TYR A 66 -7.36 3.27 6.68
C TYR A 66 -7.00 3.99 5.38
N ILE A 67 -7.79 5.01 5.06
CA ILE A 67 -7.52 5.95 3.98
C ILE A 67 -6.41 6.88 4.43
N LEU A 68 -5.43 7.16 3.56
CA LEU A 68 -4.44 8.21 3.80
C LEU A 68 -4.93 9.49 3.11
N PRO A 69 -5.23 10.57 3.83
CA PRO A 69 -5.68 11.83 3.23
C PRO A 69 -4.66 12.41 2.25
N SER A 70 -3.37 12.16 2.50
CA SER A 70 -2.24 12.60 1.67
C SER A 70 -2.04 11.78 0.40
N ARG A 71 -2.81 10.69 0.20
CA ARG A 71 -2.66 9.78 -0.93
C ARG A 71 -3.87 9.89 -1.85
N HIS A 72 -3.61 10.10 -3.15
CA HIS A 72 -4.66 10.10 -4.16
C HIS A 72 -5.47 8.79 -4.11
N THR A 73 -6.80 8.90 -4.20
CA THR A 73 -7.74 7.77 -4.03
C THR A 73 -7.48 6.62 -5.00
N GLY A 74 -6.98 6.93 -6.21
CA GLY A 74 -6.59 5.94 -7.22
C GLY A 74 -5.48 4.97 -6.81
N PHE A 75 -4.64 5.29 -5.81
CA PHE A 75 -3.61 4.36 -5.35
C PHE A 75 -4.17 3.20 -4.51
N GLN A 76 -5.35 3.37 -3.93
CA GLN A 76 -5.98 2.31 -3.15
C GLN A 76 -6.32 1.08 -4.01
N PRO A 77 -7.11 1.19 -5.10
CA PRO A 77 -7.39 0.05 -5.96
C PRO A 77 -6.12 -0.48 -6.63
N LEU A 78 -5.18 0.40 -7.01
CA LEU A 78 -3.90 -0.03 -7.58
C LEU A 78 -3.13 -0.95 -6.63
N PHE A 79 -2.98 -0.55 -5.37
CA PHE A 79 -2.26 -1.35 -4.40
C PHE A 79 -3.01 -2.57 -3.92
N GLN A 80 -4.34 -2.54 -3.92
CA GLN A 80 -5.15 -3.72 -3.70
C GLN A 80 -4.91 -4.75 -4.82
N TYR A 81 -4.86 -4.30 -6.07
CA TYR A 81 -4.50 -5.15 -7.21
C TYR A 81 -3.13 -5.79 -7.01
N VAL A 82 -2.10 -5.00 -6.67
CA VAL A 82 -0.75 -5.54 -6.37
C VAL A 82 -0.77 -6.58 -5.25
N ASP A 83 -1.49 -6.30 -4.16
CA ASP A 83 -1.55 -7.21 -3.01
C ASP A 83 -2.20 -8.56 -3.33
N ASN A 84 -3.10 -8.59 -4.31
CA ASN A 84 -3.85 -9.77 -4.76
C ASN A 84 -3.08 -10.65 -5.78
N ILE A 85 -2.09 -10.10 -6.49
CA ILE A 85 -1.33 -10.86 -7.50
C ILE A 85 -0.78 -12.20 -7.01
N PRO A 86 -0.20 -12.31 -5.79
CA PRO A 86 0.26 -13.59 -5.28
C PRO A 86 -0.82 -14.68 -5.21
N ASP A 87 -2.07 -14.28 -5.01
CA ASP A 87 -3.19 -15.20 -4.89
C ASP A 87 -3.72 -15.61 -6.29
N VAL A 88 -3.58 -14.72 -7.28
CA VAL A 88 -3.94 -14.99 -8.69
C VAL A 88 -2.87 -15.82 -9.41
N HIS A 89 -1.59 -15.64 -9.05
CA HIS A 89 -0.45 -16.31 -9.69
C HIS A 89 0.39 -17.14 -8.69
N PRO A 90 -0.18 -18.23 -8.13
CA PRO A 90 0.51 -19.03 -7.11
C PRO A 90 1.78 -19.72 -7.63
N SER A 91 1.90 -19.93 -8.95
CA SER A 91 3.11 -20.46 -9.60
C SER A 91 4.31 -19.52 -9.46
N PHE A 92 4.08 -18.20 -9.48
CA PHE A 92 5.12 -17.19 -9.32
C PHE A 92 5.32 -16.80 -7.86
N PHE A 93 4.29 -16.98 -7.04
CA PHE A 93 4.25 -16.62 -5.63
C PHE A 93 3.76 -17.81 -4.81
N PRO A 94 4.60 -18.83 -4.58
CA PRO A 94 4.20 -19.95 -3.74
C PRO A 94 3.81 -19.43 -2.35
N GLN A 95 2.57 -19.69 -1.95
CA GLN A 95 2.09 -19.33 -0.62
C GLN A 95 2.79 -20.21 0.40
N THR A 96 3.71 -19.63 1.17
CA THR A 96 4.35 -20.27 2.32
C THR A 96 3.85 -19.61 3.61
N GLY A 97 3.33 -20.43 4.54
CA GLY A 97 2.91 -19.97 5.87
C GLY A 97 1.39 -19.82 6.08
N LEU A 98 1.03 -19.05 7.11
CA LEU A 98 -0.36 -18.87 7.57
C LEU A 98 -1.22 -18.12 6.55
N ARG A 99 -2.52 -18.48 6.51
CA ARG A 99 -3.54 -17.80 5.70
C ARG A 99 -3.55 -16.30 6.03
N ARG A 100 -3.53 -15.46 4.98
CA ARG A 100 -3.61 -14.00 5.13
C ARG A 100 -4.95 -13.62 5.76
N TRP A 101 -4.93 -12.72 6.74
CA TRP A 101 -6.15 -12.15 7.30
C TRP A 101 -6.90 -11.33 6.27
N LYS A 102 -8.23 -11.42 6.34
CA LYS A 102 -9.15 -10.61 5.54
C LYS A 102 -8.84 -9.13 5.77
N ARG A 103 -8.81 -8.33 4.70
CA ARG A 103 -8.60 -6.88 4.78
C ARG A 103 -9.91 -6.18 4.47
N VAL A 104 -10.33 -5.28 5.35
CA VAL A 104 -11.54 -4.47 5.20
C VAL A 104 -11.11 -3.01 5.05
N HIS A 105 -11.47 -2.40 3.93
CA HIS A 105 -11.18 -1.00 3.68
C HIS A 105 -12.22 -0.14 4.36
N THR A 106 -11.78 0.74 5.26
CA THR A 106 -12.68 1.63 6.00
C THR A 106 -12.82 2.96 5.26
N HIS A 107 -13.87 3.70 5.60
CA HIS A 107 -14.03 5.12 5.23
C HIS A 107 -13.28 6.06 6.18
N ILE A 108 -12.55 5.50 7.15
CA ILE A 108 -11.87 6.24 8.21
C ILE A 108 -10.47 6.64 7.71
N SER A 109 -10.13 7.91 7.93
CA SER A 109 -8.80 8.45 7.63
C SER A 109 -7.79 8.08 8.71
N GLY A 110 -6.62 7.60 8.29
CA GLY A 110 -5.47 7.38 9.17
C GLY A 110 -4.82 8.70 9.58
N THR A 111 -4.01 8.65 10.64
CA THR A 111 -3.37 9.84 11.24
C THR A 111 -2.01 10.18 10.62
N ARG A 112 -1.50 9.37 9.69
CA ARG A 112 -0.18 9.57 9.10
C ARG A 112 -0.13 10.82 8.20
N GLN A 113 0.74 11.76 8.57
CA GLN A 113 1.01 12.98 7.80
C GLN A 113 1.81 12.69 6.52
N ALA A 114 1.66 13.57 5.53
CA ALA A 114 2.44 13.52 4.29
C ALA A 114 3.95 13.71 4.59
N PRO A 115 4.86 13.17 3.76
CA PRO A 115 6.31 13.32 3.93
C PRO A 115 6.78 14.80 4.02
N ASN A 116 6.02 15.71 3.41
CA ASN A 116 6.34 17.14 3.33
C ASN A 116 5.25 18.02 3.99
N ALA A 117 4.62 17.57 5.08
CA ALA A 117 3.81 18.48 5.88
C ALA A 117 4.75 19.53 6.49
N THR A 118 4.77 20.71 5.89
CA THR A 118 5.29 21.92 6.55
C THR A 118 4.65 21.98 7.93
N PRO A 119 5.39 22.24 9.02
CA PRO A 119 4.78 22.39 10.33
C PRO A 119 3.63 23.40 10.23
N PRO A 120 2.52 23.22 10.98
CA PRO A 120 1.48 24.22 11.04
C PRO A 120 2.14 25.56 11.32
N PHE A 121 1.77 26.59 10.56
CA PHE A 121 2.18 27.96 10.83
C PHE A 121 1.79 28.26 12.28
N ILE A 122 2.76 28.23 13.19
CA ILE A 122 2.56 28.69 14.55
C ILE A 122 2.43 30.19 14.39
N ASP A 123 1.22 30.69 14.57
CA ASP A 123 0.93 32.10 14.65
C ASP A 123 1.70 32.62 15.88
N ILE A 124 2.90 33.13 15.65
CA ILE A 124 3.68 33.80 16.69
C ILE A 124 2.92 35.11 16.91
N ALA A 125 2.00 35.09 17.87
CA ALA A 125 1.28 36.26 18.32
C ALA A 125 2.26 37.43 18.46
N GLU A 126 1.97 38.52 17.75
CA GLU A 126 2.73 39.77 17.84
C GLU A 126 2.91 40.15 19.32
N PRO A 127 4.12 40.56 19.74
CA PRO A 127 4.28 41.11 21.07
C PRO A 127 3.48 42.42 21.13
N SER A 128 2.44 42.42 21.97
CA SER A 128 1.75 43.65 22.35
C SER A 128 2.79 44.63 22.90
N LYS A 129 2.79 45.83 22.32
CA LYS A 129 3.47 47.01 22.87
C LYS A 129 2.98 47.33 24.28
#